data_AF-A0A2M8NA84-F1
#
_entry.id   AF-A0A2M8NA84-F1
#
_cell.length_a   1.000
_cell.length_b   1.000
_cell.length_c   1.000
_cell.angle_alpha   90.00
_cell.angle_beta   90.00
_cell.angle_gamma   90.00
#
_symmetry.space_group_name_H-M   'P 1'
#
loop_
_entity.id
_entity.type
_entity.pdbx_description
1 polymer ?
#
loop_
_entity_poly.entity_id
_entity_poly.type
_entity_poly.pdbx_seq_one_letter_code
_entity_poly.pdbx_strand_id
1 'polypeptide(L)'
;MATDARRWFYSTPEPRPYFIEERINHTLWKNRLQSVYMNCIQAEPPIKMEGNWNGMPIFFEWVPGKYFILRSGEKHKELIGVIRQMLFNLKPSFEYEDPEGMYVVEWHTDGGDARWKEIQGNPQYQGLRRIGKK
;
A
#
# COMPACT_ATOMS: atom_id res chain seq x y z
N MET A 1 19.16 5.21 -13.74
CA MET A 1 19.36 4.59 -12.41
C MET A 1 18.09 3.86 -12.04
N ALA A 2 18.14 2.56 -11.72
CA ALA A 2 16.94 1.78 -11.44
C ALA A 2 16.25 2.28 -10.15
N THR A 3 15.01 2.72 -10.28
CA THR A 3 14.16 3.16 -9.17
C THR A 3 13.60 1.92 -8.48
N ASP A 4 14.38 1.30 -7.62
CA ASP A 4 13.89 0.21 -6.78
C ASP A 4 13.16 0.79 -5.55
N ALA A 5 12.16 0.07 -5.03
CA ALA A 5 11.34 0.47 -3.89
C ALA A 5 12.14 0.81 -2.62
N ARG A 6 13.42 0.42 -2.56
CA ARG A 6 14.37 0.80 -1.51
C ARG A 6 14.44 2.32 -1.34
N ARG A 7 14.23 3.08 -2.41
CA ARG A 7 14.38 4.54 -2.44
C ARG A 7 13.13 5.35 -2.14
N TRP A 8 11.92 4.77 -2.15
CA TRP A 8 10.69 5.53 -1.90
C TRP A 8 9.87 4.99 -0.73
N PHE A 9 10.00 3.70 -0.41
CA PHE A 9 9.38 3.13 0.77
C PHE A 9 10.27 3.22 2.02
N TYR A 10 11.59 3.06 1.90
CA TYR A 10 12.52 3.08 3.05
C TYR A 10 13.33 4.37 3.20
N SER A 11 13.21 5.31 2.27
CA SER A 11 13.80 6.64 2.37
C SER A 11 12.80 7.68 1.90
N THR A 12 12.71 8.81 2.59
CA THR A 12 11.82 9.92 2.22
C THR A 12 12.17 10.39 0.81
N PRO A 13 11.26 10.23 -0.18
CA PRO A 13 11.47 10.82 -1.49
C PRO A 13 11.47 12.35 -1.37
N GLU A 14 12.09 13.06 -2.31
CA GLU A 14 11.87 14.50 -2.42
C GLU A 14 10.35 14.75 -2.55
N PRO A 15 9.76 15.70 -1.79
CA PRO A 15 8.31 15.91 -1.70
C PRO A 15 7.75 16.62 -2.95
N ARG A 16 8.10 16.14 -4.13
CA ARG A 16 7.59 16.60 -5.42
C ARG A 16 6.62 15.55 -5.95
N PRO A 17 5.32 15.85 -6.09
CA PRO A 17 4.30 14.89 -6.54
C PRO A 17 4.71 14.12 -7.81
N TYR A 18 5.19 14.84 -8.83
CA TYR A 18 5.66 14.24 -10.08
C TYR A 18 6.77 13.19 -9.90
N PHE A 19 7.73 13.41 -9.00
CA PHE A 19 8.78 12.44 -8.74
C PHE A 19 8.28 11.21 -7.98
N ILE A 20 7.27 11.38 -7.13
CA ILE A 20 6.64 10.24 -6.44
C ILE A 20 5.87 9.40 -7.48
N GLU A 21 5.08 10.04 -8.33
CA GLU A 21 4.32 9.38 -9.41
C GLU A 21 5.22 8.57 -10.33
N GLU A 22 6.24 9.21 -10.90
CA GLU A 22 7.16 8.56 -11.85
C GLU A 22 7.82 7.33 -11.21
N ARG A 23 8.27 7.46 -9.95
CA ARG A 23 8.93 6.36 -9.25
C ARG A 23 7.99 5.20 -8.95
N ILE A 24 6.78 5.48 -8.49
CA ILE A 24 5.79 4.45 -8.16
C ILE A 24 5.30 3.76 -9.42
N ASN A 25 4.91 4.52 -10.44
CA ASN A 25 4.44 3.98 -11.72
C ASN A 25 5.51 3.13 -12.39
N HIS A 26 6.76 3.60 -12.46
CA HIS A 26 7.86 2.78 -13.00
C HIS A 26 8.09 1.50 -12.19
N THR A 27 7.95 1.56 -10.86
CA THR A 27 8.07 0.36 -10.02
C THR A 27 6.94 -0.63 -10.32
N LEU A 28 5.69 -0.18 -10.44
CA LEU A 28 4.53 -1.01 -10.76
C LEU A 28 4.71 -1.68 -12.14
N TRP A 29 5.10 -0.90 -13.15
CA TRP A 29 5.30 -1.41 -14.52
C TRP A 29 6.41 -2.44 -14.60
N LYS A 30 7.52 -2.23 -13.86
CA LYS A 30 8.62 -3.20 -13.74
C LYS A 30 8.17 -4.51 -13.09
N ASN A 31 7.16 -4.46 -12.21
CA ASN A 31 6.56 -5.62 -11.56
C ASN A 31 5.27 -6.12 -12.24
N ARG A 32 5.15 -5.92 -13.56
CA ARG A 32 4.08 -6.45 -14.43
C ARG A 32 2.69 -5.82 -14.25
N LEU A 33 2.55 -4.75 -13.46
CA LEU A 33 1.32 -3.97 -13.36
C LEU A 33 1.30 -2.80 -14.36
N GLN A 34 1.50 -3.09 -15.66
CA GLN A 34 1.63 -2.08 -16.72
C GLN A 34 0.34 -1.29 -16.98
N SER A 35 -0.82 -1.86 -16.67
CA SER A 35 -2.12 -1.19 -16.82
C SER A 35 -2.48 -0.26 -15.66
N VAL A 36 -1.62 -0.17 -14.64
CA VAL A 36 -1.83 0.71 -13.49
C VAL A 36 -1.15 2.05 -13.72
N TYR A 37 -1.91 3.12 -13.52
CA TYR A 37 -1.38 4.46 -13.38
C TYR A 37 -1.85 5.06 -12.06
N MET A 38 -0.91 5.54 -11.25
CA MET A 38 -1.16 6.18 -9.97
C MET A 38 -0.86 7.68 -10.06
N ASN A 39 -1.77 8.49 -9.52
CA ASN A 39 -1.65 9.92 -9.33
C ASN A 39 -1.36 10.22 -7.86
N CYS A 40 -0.46 11.16 -7.59
CA CYS A 40 -0.13 11.60 -6.24
C CYS A 40 -1.09 12.68 -5.77
N ILE A 41 -1.95 12.33 -4.82
CA ILE A 41 -2.90 13.28 -4.20
C ILE A 41 -2.31 13.98 -2.98
N GLN A 42 -1.31 13.38 -2.32
CA GLN A 42 -0.61 13.98 -1.18
C GLN A 42 0.86 13.54 -1.18
N ALA A 43 1.78 14.49 -1.35
CA ALA A 43 3.22 14.20 -1.42
C ALA A 43 3.94 14.19 -0.06
N GLU A 44 3.29 14.70 1.00
CA GLU A 44 3.82 14.70 2.36
C GLU A 44 3.29 13.50 3.16
N PRO A 45 4.10 12.88 4.04
CA PRO A 45 3.67 11.75 4.86
C PRO A 45 2.44 12.05 5.74
N PRO A 46 1.42 11.17 5.78
CA PRO A 46 1.28 9.96 4.97
C PRO A 46 1.08 10.27 3.49
N ILE A 47 1.97 9.75 2.64
CA ILE A 47 1.93 9.97 1.20
C ILE A 47 0.74 9.19 0.67
N LYS A 48 -0.09 9.82 -0.16
CA LYS A 48 -1.29 9.21 -0.70
C LYS A 48 -1.29 9.27 -2.21
N MET A 49 -1.72 8.17 -2.82
CA MET A 49 -1.93 8.06 -4.25
C MET A 49 -3.23 7.34 -4.56
N GLU A 50 -3.82 7.69 -5.69
CA GLU A 50 -5.00 7.04 -6.23
C GLU A 50 -4.72 6.56 -7.64
N GLY A 51 -5.40 5.50 -8.05
CA GLY A 51 -5.28 4.98 -9.40
C GLY A 51 -6.41 4.04 -9.74
N ASN A 52 -6.33 3.50 -10.94
CA ASN A 52 -7.28 2.51 -11.43
C ASN A 52 -6.51 1.32 -11.99
N TRP A 53 -6.98 0.12 -11.65
CA TRP A 53 -6.49 -1.12 -12.22
C TRP A 53 -7.66 -1.88 -12.85
N ASN A 54 -7.68 -1.95 -14.19
CA ASN A 54 -8.70 -2.69 -14.95
C ASN A 54 -10.16 -2.32 -14.57
N GLY A 55 -10.43 -1.04 -14.31
CA GLY A 55 -11.76 -0.54 -13.91
C GLY A 55 -11.97 -0.47 -12.39
N MET A 56 -11.11 -1.09 -11.59
CA MET A 56 -11.21 -1.08 -10.14
C MET A 56 -10.37 0.06 -9.52
N PRO A 57 -10.94 0.85 -8.60
CA PRO A 57 -10.18 1.87 -7.88
C PRO A 57 -9.17 1.23 -6.93
N ILE A 58 -7.96 1.80 -6.91
CA ILE A 58 -6.90 1.44 -5.98
C ILE A 58 -6.31 2.69 -5.33
N PHE A 59 -5.98 2.57 -4.05
CA PHE A 59 -5.41 3.66 -3.27
C PHE A 59 -4.20 3.17 -2.50
N PHE A 60 -3.13 3.93 -2.55
CA PHE A 60 -1.95 3.71 -1.75
C PHE A 60 -1.85 4.80 -0.69
N GLU A 61 -1.52 4.40 0.52
CA GLU A 61 -1.17 5.30 1.60
C GLU A 61 0.05 4.74 2.32
N TRP A 62 1.10 5.54 2.52
CA TRP A 62 2.26 5.06 3.25
C TRP A 62 3.01 6.15 3.99
N VAL A 63 3.68 5.76 5.07
CA VAL A 63 4.69 6.57 5.73
C VAL A 63 6.03 5.87 5.52
N PRO A 64 7.02 6.53 4.89
CA PRO A 64 8.32 5.93 4.63
C PRO A 64 8.94 5.33 5.90
N GLY A 65 9.37 4.07 5.81
CA GLY A 65 10.00 3.33 6.91
C GLY A 65 9.07 2.89 8.04
N LYS A 66 7.75 3.12 7.95
CA LYS A 66 6.78 2.71 8.98
C LYS A 66 5.75 1.71 8.47
N TYR A 67 4.92 2.14 7.52
CA TYR A 67 3.81 1.32 7.04
C TYR A 67 3.43 1.63 5.60
N PHE A 68 2.79 0.66 4.95
CA PHE A 68 2.13 0.77 3.65
C PHE A 68 0.71 0.22 3.76
N ILE A 69 -0.25 0.90 3.15
CA ILE A 69 -1.65 0.51 3.10
C ILE A 69 -2.06 0.50 1.63
N LEU A 70 -2.61 -0.64 1.20
CA LEU A 70 -3.32 -0.80 -0.05
C LEU A 70 -4.82 -0.82 0.25
N ARG A 71 -5.60 0.02 -0.42
CA ARG A 71 -7.06 -0.12 -0.49
C ARG A 71 -7.45 -0.43 -1.92
N SER A 72 -8.31 -1.41 -2.14
CA SER A 72 -8.81 -1.79 -3.47
C SER A 72 -10.28 -2.15 -3.42
N GLY A 73 -11.00 -1.97 -4.54
CA GLY A 73 -12.44 -2.27 -4.59
C GLY A 73 -12.79 -3.72 -4.26
N GLU A 74 -11.86 -4.65 -4.48
CA GLU A 74 -12.00 -6.05 -4.05
C GLU A 74 -10.63 -6.68 -3.76
N LYS A 75 -10.62 -7.91 -3.22
CA LYS A 75 -9.40 -8.66 -2.92
C LYS A 75 -8.75 -9.25 -4.18
N HIS A 76 -7.56 -8.76 -4.51
CA HIS A 76 -6.75 -9.29 -5.62
C HIS A 76 -5.39 -9.82 -5.19
N LYS A 77 -5.20 -11.15 -5.30
CA LYS A 77 -3.96 -11.81 -4.89
C LYS A 77 -2.74 -11.36 -5.71
N GLU A 78 -2.92 -11.07 -6.99
CA GLU A 78 -1.85 -10.59 -7.87
C GLU A 78 -1.33 -9.24 -7.40
N LEU A 79 -2.23 -8.27 -7.19
CA LEU A 79 -1.90 -6.94 -6.69
C LEU A 79 -1.18 -7.02 -5.33
N ILE A 80 -1.71 -7.77 -4.37
CA ILE A 80 -1.08 -7.99 -3.06
C ILE A 80 0.31 -8.63 -3.21
N GLY A 81 0.45 -9.59 -4.12
CA GLY A 81 1.71 -10.27 -4.42
C GLY A 81 2.77 -9.33 -4.98
N VAL A 82 2.39 -8.48 -5.93
CA VAL A 82 3.26 -7.46 -6.53
C VAL A 82 3.66 -6.42 -5.49
N ILE A 83 2.72 -5.88 -4.71
CA ILE A 83 3.03 -4.93 -3.63
C ILE A 83 3.98 -5.57 -2.62
N ARG A 84 3.76 -6.82 -2.23
CA ARG A 84 4.69 -7.54 -1.37
C ARG A 84 6.09 -7.65 -1.97
N GLN A 85 6.23 -7.94 -3.26
CA GLN A 85 7.53 -7.98 -3.94
C GLN A 85 8.20 -6.60 -3.95
N MET A 86 7.43 -5.54 -4.23
CA MET A 86 7.89 -4.16 -4.16
C MET A 86 8.37 -3.79 -2.77
N LEU A 87 7.68 -4.23 -1.72
CA LEU A 87 8.06 -4.01 -0.32
C LEU A 87 9.11 -5.02 0.18
N PHE A 88 10.00 -5.52 -0.70
CA PHE A 88 11.09 -6.46 -0.37
C PHE A 88 10.62 -7.71 0.38
N ASN A 89 9.48 -8.26 -0.04
CA ASN A 89 8.83 -9.43 0.57
C ASN A 89 8.36 -9.23 2.01
N LEU A 90 8.23 -7.98 2.48
CA LEU A 90 7.58 -7.66 3.75
C LEU A 90 6.21 -8.34 3.80
N LYS A 91 5.96 -9.11 4.86
CA LYS A 91 4.71 -9.85 5.01
C LYS A 91 3.58 -8.87 5.35
N PRO A 92 2.38 -9.02 4.76
CA PRO A 92 1.21 -8.31 5.22
C PRO A 92 1.00 -8.53 6.72
N SER A 93 0.69 -7.46 7.44
CA SER A 93 0.40 -7.49 8.87
C SER A 93 -1.03 -7.97 9.10
N PHE A 94 -1.98 -7.40 8.37
CA PHE A 94 -3.41 -7.75 8.43
C PHE A 94 -4.17 -7.35 7.16
N GLU A 95 -5.34 -7.96 6.99
CA GLU A 95 -6.32 -7.69 5.94
C GLU A 95 -7.71 -7.48 6.55
N TYR A 96 -8.51 -6.59 5.97
CA TYR A 96 -9.88 -6.30 6.42
C TYR A 96 -10.66 -5.53 5.34
N GLU A 97 -11.94 -5.26 5.58
CA GLU A 97 -12.75 -4.30 4.82
C GLU A 97 -12.99 -3.05 5.67
N ASP A 98 -12.76 -1.87 5.09
CA ASP A 98 -12.89 -0.60 5.78
C ASP A 98 -14.35 -0.08 5.76
N PRO A 99 -14.64 1.04 6.46
CA PRO A 99 -16.00 1.59 6.52
C PRO A 99 -16.55 2.07 5.17
N GLU A 100 -15.69 2.28 4.17
CA GLU A 100 -16.06 2.65 2.81
C GLU A 100 -16.34 1.42 1.93
N GLY A 101 -16.22 0.20 2.50
CA GLY A 101 -16.42 -1.06 1.79
C GLY A 101 -15.22 -1.46 0.93
N MET A 102 -14.06 -0.81 1.12
CA MET A 102 -12.85 -1.13 0.38
C MET A 102 -12.08 -2.26 1.06
N TYR A 103 -11.53 -3.16 0.26
CA TYR A 103 -10.64 -4.20 0.77
C TYR A 103 -9.26 -3.61 1.06
N VAL A 104 -8.81 -3.77 2.31
CA VAL A 104 -7.57 -3.18 2.82
C VAL A 104 -6.56 -4.25 3.19
N VAL A 105 -5.32 -4.01 2.78
CA VAL A 105 -4.15 -4.77 3.22
C VAL A 105 -3.11 -3.80 3.75
N GLU A 106 -2.65 -4.05 4.98
CA GLU A 106 -1.63 -3.23 5.60
C GLU A 106 -0.32 -4.01 5.80
N TRP A 107 0.80 -3.34 5.58
CA TRP A 107 2.15 -3.81 5.87
C TRP A 107 2.82 -2.86 6.83
N HIS A 108 3.25 -3.37 7.98
CA HIS A 108 3.92 -2.59 9.02
C HIS A 108 5.31 -3.15 9.28
N THR A 109 6.31 -2.27 9.37
CA THR A 109 7.69 -2.66 9.67
C THR A 109 7.87 -3.14 11.12
N ASP A 110 7.02 -2.69 12.03
CA ASP A 110 7.00 -3.06 13.45
C ASP A 110 6.00 -4.20 13.77
N GLY A 111 5.36 -4.78 12.74
CA GLY A 111 4.33 -5.81 12.90
C GLY A 111 2.93 -5.29 13.23
N GLY A 112 2.75 -3.98 13.39
CA GLY A 112 1.46 -3.29 13.45
C GLY A 112 0.66 -3.55 14.73
N ASP A 113 1.29 -3.85 15.86
CA ASP A 113 0.59 -4.17 17.12
C ASP A 113 -0.23 -3.00 17.66
N ALA A 114 0.27 -1.77 17.56
CA ALA A 114 -0.46 -0.57 17.98
C ALA A 114 -1.71 -0.37 17.12
N ARG A 115 -1.55 -0.45 15.79
CA ARG A 115 -2.64 -0.34 14.82
C ARG A 115 -3.67 -1.47 14.99
N TRP A 116 -3.21 -2.69 15.24
CA TRP A 116 -4.08 -3.83 15.52
C TRP A 116 -5.00 -3.56 16.72
N LYS A 117 -4.47 -3.03 17.82
CA LYS A 117 -5.28 -2.69 19.00
C LYS A 117 -6.29 -1.57 18.72
N GLU A 118 -5.97 -0.64 17.81
CA GLU A 118 -6.85 0.47 17.42
C GLU A 118 -8.08 -0.02 16.64
N ILE A 119 -7.88 -0.95 15.70
CA ILE A 119 -8.95 -1.43 14.81
C ILE A 119 -9.67 -2.65 15.35
N GLN A 120 -9.03 -3.44 16.23
CA GLN A 120 -9.63 -4.61 16.85
C GLN A 120 -10.81 -4.21 17.75
N GLY A 121 -11.99 -4.77 17.46
CA GLY A 121 -13.20 -4.52 18.24
C GLY A 121 -14.01 -3.32 17.74
N ASN A 122 -13.54 -2.59 16.73
CA ASN A 122 -14.34 -1.58 16.06
C ASN A 122 -15.19 -2.25 14.96
N PRO A 123 -16.54 -2.23 15.08
CA PRO A 123 -17.44 -2.92 14.15
C PRO A 123 -17.48 -2.30 12.75
N GLN A 124 -16.92 -1.10 12.57
CA GLN A 124 -16.82 -0.47 11.25
C GLN A 124 -15.81 -1.17 10.33
N TYR A 125 -14.89 -1.96 10.90
CA TYR A 125 -13.95 -2.77 10.13
C TYR A 125 -14.44 -4.21 10.08
N GLN A 126 -14.69 -4.72 8.88
CA GLN A 126 -15.22 -6.07 8.69
C GLN A 126 -14.12 -7.06 8.32
N GLY A 127 -14.31 -8.33 8.67
CA GLY A 127 -13.41 -9.41 8.23
C GLY A 127 -11.95 -9.28 8.71
N LEU A 128 -11.69 -8.52 9.79
CA LEU A 128 -10.35 -8.25 10.30
C LEU A 128 -9.56 -9.54 10.59
N ARG A 129 -8.43 -9.70 9.90
CA ARG A 129 -7.55 -10.88 10.02
C ARG A 129 -6.10 -10.48 10.16
N ARG A 130 -5.43 -11.03 11.17
CA ARG A 130 -3.98 -10.89 11.35
C ARG A 130 -3.25 -12.00 10.58
N ILE A 131 -2.31 -11.61 9.73
CA ILE A 131 -1.54 -12.54 8.87
C ILE A 131 -0.15 -12.82 9.47
N GLY A 132 0.46 -11.80 10.08
CA GLY A 132 1.90 -11.76 10.40
C GLY A 132 2.40 -12.52 11.64
N LYS A 133 1.57 -13.28 12.37
CA LYS A 133 2.04 -14.08 13.51
C LYS A 133 2.20 -15.56 13.14
N LYS A 134 3.42 -15.94 12.78
CA LYS A 134 3.96 -17.30 12.95
C LYS A 134 5.39 -17.17 13.44
#